data_AF-A0A068R636-F1
#
_entry.id   AF-A0A068R636-F1
#
_cell.length_a   1.000
_cell.length_b   1.000
_cell.length_c   1.000
_cell.angle_alpha   90.00
_cell.angle_beta   90.00
_cell.angle_gamma   90.00
#
_symmetry.space_group_name_H-M   'P 1'
#
loop_
_entity.id
_entity.type
_entity.pdbx_description
1 polymer ?
#
loop_
_entity_poly.entity_id
_entity_poly.type
_entity_poly.pdbx_seq_one_letter_code
_entity_poly.pdbx_strand_id
1 'polypeptide(L)'
;MEVEASPQSSKRKINFFADIIALNTFCYFISIPIELGFAQMSFATHLHARFIGLFIITTTARPFGIWRDWIFKKFNLTNSDKGLKPYLVDTLAYLSFEMPLYIANLTMSGASLEQVLKSILFFSCIAGLVGRPYGIYRHFIRKNIFKIGTTA
;
A
#
# COMPACT_ATOMS: atom_id res chain seq x y z
N MET A 1 -30.89 4.47 -23.12
CA MET A 1 -29.54 4.94 -23.50
C MET A 1 -28.53 4.07 -22.77
N GLU A 2 -28.21 2.90 -23.32
CA GLU A 2 -27.12 2.08 -22.82
C GLU A 2 -25.81 2.73 -23.25
N VAL A 3 -25.07 3.26 -22.27
CA VAL A 3 -23.72 3.78 -22.49
C VAL A 3 -22.82 2.57 -22.68
N GLU A 4 -22.71 2.10 -23.91
CA GLU A 4 -21.78 1.04 -24.29
C GLU A 4 -20.36 1.54 -24.05
N ALA A 5 -19.77 1.16 -22.91
CA ALA A 5 -18.45 1.61 -22.51
C ALA A 5 -17.43 1.13 -23.55
N SER A 6 -16.73 2.08 -24.18
CA SER A 6 -15.70 1.76 -25.17
C SER A 6 -14.69 0.75 -24.61
N PRO A 7 -14.16 -0.18 -25.44
CA PRO A 7 -13.28 -1.27 -24.97
C PRO A 7 -12.06 -0.79 -24.16
N GLN A 8 -11.60 0.44 -24.42
CA GLN A 8 -10.50 1.10 -23.73
C GLN A 8 -10.86 1.52 -22.29
N SER A 9 -12.10 1.96 -22.06
CA SER A 9 -12.62 2.37 -20.75
C SER A 9 -12.77 1.17 -19.82
N SER A 10 -13.31 0.06 -20.33
CA SER A 10 -13.46 -1.19 -19.58
C SER A 10 -12.10 -1.77 -19.16
N LYS A 11 -11.09 -1.74 -20.04
CA LYS A 11 -9.72 -2.17 -19.70
C LYS A 11 -9.09 -1.32 -18.59
N ARG A 12 -9.30 0.01 -18.60
CA ARG A 12 -8.81 0.89 -17.52
C ARG A 12 -9.46 0.59 -16.17
N LYS A 13 -10.77 0.36 -16.16
CA LYS A 13 -11.50 0.00 -14.93
C LYS A 13 -11.01 -1.33 -14.35
N ILE A 14 -10.86 -2.36 -15.19
CA ILE A 14 -10.37 -3.68 -14.76
C ILE A 14 -8.96 -3.58 -14.16
N ASN A 15 -8.06 -2.81 -14.80
CA ASN A 15 -6.72 -2.57 -14.27
C ASN A 15 -6.74 -1.89 -12.89
N PHE A 16 -7.61 -0.90 -12.72
CA PHE A 16 -7.77 -0.18 -11.45
C PHE A 16 -8.30 -1.10 -10.34
N PHE A 17 -9.34 -1.88 -10.62
CA PHE A 17 -9.87 -2.86 -9.65
C PHE A 17 -8.85 -3.93 -9.30
N ALA A 18 -8.08 -4.43 -10.27
CA ALA A 18 -7.04 -5.41 -10.02
C ALA A 18 -5.96 -4.86 -9.08
N ASP A 19 -5.59 -3.60 -9.24
CA ASP A 19 -4.60 -2.93 -8.39
C ASP A 19 -5.15 -2.66 -6.98
N ILE A 20 -6.40 -2.20 -6.84
CA ILE A 20 -7.06 -2.05 -5.54
C ILE A 20 -7.13 -3.37 -4.80
N ILE A 21 -7.57 -4.44 -5.47
CA ILE A 21 -7.73 -5.76 -4.86
C ILE A 21 -6.36 -6.30 -4.43
N ALA A 22 -5.36 -6.27 -5.32
CA ALA A 22 -4.03 -6.73 -5.00
C ALA A 22 -3.40 -5.98 -3.81
N LEU A 23 -3.58 -4.66 -3.75
CA LEU A 23 -3.03 -3.85 -2.67
C LEU A 23 -3.74 -4.13 -1.34
N ASN A 24 -5.07 -4.12 -1.33
CA ASN A 24 -5.84 -4.32 -0.11
C ASN A 24 -5.64 -5.73 0.47
N THR A 25 -5.71 -6.78 -0.34
CA THR A 25 -5.51 -8.15 0.15
C THR A 25 -4.09 -8.36 0.67
N PHE A 26 -3.09 -7.79 -0.01
CA PHE A 26 -1.70 -7.83 0.47
C PHE A 26 -1.54 -7.10 1.81
N CYS A 27 -2.08 -5.89 1.93
CA CYS A 27 -2.07 -5.13 3.18
C CYS A 27 -2.76 -5.87 4.33
N TYR A 28 -3.83 -6.62 4.06
CA TYR A 28 -4.47 -7.50 5.03
C TYR A 28 -3.49 -8.55 5.57
N PHE A 29 -2.84 -9.32 4.68
CA PHE A 29 -1.88 -10.35 5.09
C PHE A 29 -0.73 -9.80 5.92
N ILE A 30 -0.21 -8.62 5.55
CA ILE A 30 0.87 -7.97 6.29
C ILE A 30 0.38 -7.43 7.63
N SER A 31 -0.84 -6.90 7.71
CA SER A 31 -1.36 -6.30 8.94
C SER A 31 -1.70 -7.29 10.03
N ILE A 32 -2.10 -8.53 9.72
CA ILE A 32 -2.46 -9.53 10.72
C ILE A 32 -1.34 -9.77 11.75
N PRO A 33 -0.09 -10.12 11.36
CA PRO A 33 0.99 -10.31 12.34
C PRO A 33 1.38 -9.02 13.07
N ILE A 34 1.17 -7.84 12.48
CA ILE A 34 1.45 -6.55 13.12
C ILE A 34 0.41 -6.23 14.18
N GLU A 35 -0.86 -6.24 13.79
CA GLU A 35 -1.99 -5.72 14.55
C GLU A 35 -2.49 -6.76 15.57
N LEU A 36 -2.80 -7.98 15.13
CA LEU A 36 -3.29 -9.04 16.01
C LEU A 36 -2.14 -9.73 16.75
N GLY A 37 -1.00 -9.91 16.07
CA GLY A 37 0.18 -10.56 16.65
C GLY A 37 0.96 -9.62 17.57
N PHE A 38 1.65 -8.63 17.03
CA PHE A 38 2.61 -7.83 17.80
C PHE A 38 1.94 -6.76 18.67
N ALA A 39 0.95 -6.06 18.11
CA ALA A 39 0.21 -5.01 18.81
C ALA A 39 -0.94 -5.56 19.67
N GLN A 40 -1.30 -6.84 19.55
CA GLN A 40 -2.34 -7.47 20.37
C GLN A 40 -3.67 -6.69 20.34
N MET A 41 -4.06 -6.25 19.15
CA MET A 41 -5.33 -5.55 18.92
C MET A 41 -6.49 -6.55 18.92
N SER A 42 -7.69 -6.07 19.30
CA SER A 42 -8.89 -6.89 19.16
C SER A 42 -9.22 -7.12 17.67
N PHE A 43 -9.90 -8.23 17.38
CA PHE A 43 -10.34 -8.52 16.01
C PHE A 43 -11.27 -7.43 15.45
N ALA A 44 -12.13 -6.84 16.29
CA ALA A 44 -13.01 -5.74 15.89
C ALA A 44 -12.21 -4.49 15.51
N THR A 45 -11.21 -4.12 16.33
CA THR A 45 -10.31 -2.98 16.05
C THR A 45 -9.53 -3.20 14.75
N HIS A 46 -9.02 -4.42 14.54
CA HIS A 46 -8.35 -4.79 13.29
C HIS A 46 -9.27 -4.61 12.07
N LEU A 47 -10.48 -5.20 12.10
CA LEU A 47 -11.44 -5.05 11.00
C LEU A 47 -11.80 -3.59 10.73
N HIS A 48 -11.96 -2.78 11.77
CA HIS A 48 -12.22 -1.35 11.64
C HIS A 48 -11.06 -0.62 10.97
N ALA A 49 -9.82 -0.93 11.37
CA ALA A 49 -8.60 -0.39 10.75
C ALA A 49 -8.43 -0.79 9.30
N ARG A 50 -8.87 -2.00 8.94
CA ARG A 50 -8.86 -2.43 7.54
C ARG A 50 -9.93 -1.73 6.72
N PHE A 51 -11.11 -1.51 7.29
CA PHE A 51 -12.20 -0.80 6.62
C PHE A 51 -11.83 0.66 6.36
N ILE A 52 -11.32 1.38 7.36
CA ILE A 52 -10.85 2.77 7.18
C ILE A 52 -9.63 2.80 6.24
N GLY A 53 -8.70 1.85 6.42
CA GLY A 53 -7.50 1.72 5.59
C GLY A 53 -7.81 1.55 4.11
N LEU A 54 -8.87 0.82 3.74
CA LEU A 54 -9.33 0.69 2.35
C LEU A 54 -9.57 2.06 1.69
N PHE A 55 -10.23 2.98 2.39
CA PHE A 55 -10.52 4.33 1.87
C PHE A 55 -9.26 5.20 1.82
N ILE A 56 -8.43 5.15 2.87
CA ILE A 56 -7.18 5.89 2.92
C ILE A 56 -6.30 5.48 1.74
N ILE A 57 -5.98 4.19 1.63
CA ILE A 57 -5.11 3.65 0.57
C ILE A 57 -5.64 4.01 -0.82
N THR A 58 -6.94 3.87 -1.04
CA THR A 58 -7.55 4.16 -2.35
C THR A 58 -7.42 5.62 -2.74
N THR A 59 -7.59 6.55 -1.78
CA THR A 59 -7.53 7.99 -2.04
C THR A 59 -6.10 8.54 -2.06
N THR A 60 -5.17 7.92 -1.32
CA THR A 60 -3.79 8.41 -1.17
C THR A 60 -2.80 7.81 -2.16
N ALA A 61 -3.16 6.75 -2.89
CA ALA A 61 -2.28 6.11 -3.87
C ALA A 61 -1.65 7.08 -4.89
N ARG A 62 -2.45 8.03 -5.41
CA ARG A 62 -1.95 9.03 -6.37
C ARG A 62 -1.13 10.13 -5.69
N PRO A 63 -1.59 10.75 -4.59
CA PRO A 63 -0.77 11.64 -3.77
C PRO A 63 0.60 11.06 -3.39
N PHE A 64 0.66 9.78 -2.99
CA PHE A 64 1.92 9.12 -2.64
C PHE A 64 2.91 9.12 -3.81
N GLY A 65 2.45 8.80 -5.03
CA GLY A 65 3.31 8.82 -6.21
C GLY A 65 3.95 10.19 -6.46
N ILE A 66 3.16 11.27 -6.30
CA ILE A 66 3.63 12.66 -6.45
C ILE A 66 4.68 12.99 -5.37
N TRP A 67 4.42 12.59 -4.12
CA TRP A 67 5.35 12.79 -3.01
C TRP A 67 6.68 12.07 -3.24
N ARG A 68 6.62 10.79 -3.62
CA ARG A 68 7.79 9.97 -3.91
C ARG A 68 8.64 10.57 -5.02
N ASP A 69 8.02 11.00 -6.11
CA ASP A 69 8.71 11.61 -7.24
C ASP A 69 9.38 12.95 -6.84
N TRP A 70 8.73 13.75 -5.98
CA TRP A 70 9.32 14.97 -5.40
C TRP A 70 10.55 14.66 -4.54
N ILE A 71 10.49 13.64 -3.68
CA ILE A 71 11.64 13.19 -2.88
C ILE A 71 12.78 12.72 -3.79
N PHE A 72 12.50 11.88 -4.79
CA PHE A 72 13.52 11.40 -5.74
C PHE A 72 14.22 12.57 -6.44
N LYS A 73 13.45 13.56 -6.91
CA LYS A 73 14.01 14.78 -7.51
C LYS A 73 14.91 15.54 -6.52
N LYS A 74 14.50 15.66 -5.25
CA LYS A 74 15.29 16.32 -4.21
C LYS A 74 16.63 15.63 -3.94
N PHE A 75 16.71 14.31 -4.12
CA PHE A 75 17.93 13.52 -3.95
C PHE A 75 18.73 13.31 -5.25
N ASN A 76 18.33 13.95 -6.36
CA ASN A 76 18.88 13.79 -7.71
C ASN A 76 18.88 12.31 -8.16
N LEU A 77 17.75 11.63 -7.94
CA LEU A 77 17.53 10.25 -8.32
C LEU A 77 16.48 10.13 -9.42
N THR A 78 16.62 9.07 -10.21
CA THR A 78 15.71 8.65 -11.28
C THR A 78 15.23 7.22 -11.02
N ASN A 79 14.14 6.81 -11.67
CA ASN A 79 13.64 5.43 -11.56
C ASN A 79 14.60 4.39 -12.17
N SER A 80 15.60 4.82 -12.95
CA SER A 80 16.60 3.94 -13.56
C SER A 80 17.79 3.66 -12.64
N ASP A 81 17.96 4.45 -11.56
CA ASP A 81 19.06 4.28 -10.62
C ASP A 81 18.92 2.99 -9.82
N LYS A 82 20.04 2.29 -9.65
CA LYS A 82 20.10 1.01 -8.95
C LYS A 82 21.08 1.08 -7.79
N GLY A 83 20.82 0.31 -6.75
CA GLY A 83 21.71 0.18 -5.58
C GLY A 83 21.06 0.65 -4.29
N LEU A 84 21.87 0.79 -3.25
CA LEU A 84 21.40 1.03 -1.88
C LEU A 84 20.79 2.43 -1.70
N LYS A 85 21.38 3.47 -2.30
CA LYS A 85 20.91 4.86 -2.19
C LYS A 85 19.45 5.03 -2.66
N PRO A 86 19.06 4.65 -3.89
CA PRO A 86 17.67 4.78 -4.32
C PRO A 86 16.71 3.91 -3.50
N TYR A 87 17.11 2.71 -3.06
CA TYR A 87 16.31 1.87 -2.18
C TYR A 87 16.02 2.53 -0.82
N LEU A 88 17.04 3.12 -0.19
CA LEU A 88 16.88 3.83 1.09
C LEU A 88 16.00 5.08 0.92
N VAL A 89 16.22 5.87 -0.13
CA VAL A 89 15.41 7.06 -0.40
C VAL A 89 13.95 6.69 -0.69
N ASP A 90 13.70 5.60 -1.41
CA ASP A 90 12.35 5.08 -1.66
C ASP A 90 11.67 4.61 -0.38
N THR A 91 12.40 3.86 0.46
CA THR A 91 11.90 3.42 1.78
C THR A 91 11.58 4.61 2.68
N LEU A 92 12.43 5.64 2.70
CA LEU A 92 12.19 6.86 3.47
C LEU A 92 11.02 7.68 2.91
N ALA A 93 10.88 7.78 1.59
CA ALA A 93 9.73 8.44 0.95
C ALA A 93 8.42 7.72 1.32
N TYR A 94 8.43 6.39 1.29
CA TYR A 94 7.31 5.54 1.71
C TYR A 94 6.97 5.75 3.18
N LEU A 95 7.94 5.58 4.09
CA LEU A 95 7.71 5.71 5.53
C LEU A 95 7.27 7.12 5.92
N SER A 96 7.87 8.17 5.35
CA SER A 96 7.50 9.56 5.65
C SER A 96 6.06 9.91 5.25
N PHE A 97 5.52 9.22 4.25
CA PHE A 97 4.15 9.43 3.79
C PHE A 97 3.15 8.50 4.48
N GLU A 98 3.48 7.21 4.58
CA GLU A 98 2.54 6.20 5.06
C GLU A 98 2.49 6.07 6.58
N MET A 99 3.56 6.38 7.30
CA MET A 99 3.51 6.28 8.77
C MET A 99 2.48 7.23 9.39
N PRO A 100 2.40 8.52 9.00
CA PRO A 100 1.32 9.39 9.49
C PRO A 100 -0.08 8.87 9.16
N LEU A 101 -0.28 8.33 7.95
CA LEU A 101 -1.55 7.76 7.53
C LEU A 101 -1.92 6.51 8.33
N TYR A 102 -0.95 5.64 8.59
CA TYR A 102 -1.15 4.44 9.38
C TYR A 102 -1.46 4.76 10.85
N ILE A 103 -0.78 5.76 11.43
CA ILE A 103 -1.08 6.27 12.78
C ILE A 103 -2.50 6.79 12.86
N ALA A 104 -2.89 7.65 11.90
CA ALA A 104 -4.23 8.20 11.84
C ALA A 104 -5.29 7.10 11.71
N ASN A 105 -5.04 6.12 10.82
CA ASN A 105 -5.91 4.97 10.61
C ASN A 105 -6.12 4.18 11.91
N LEU A 106 -5.05 3.76 12.58
CA LEU A 106 -5.13 2.98 13.81
C LEU A 106 -5.84 3.77 14.93
N THR A 107 -5.51 5.05 15.08
CA THR A 107 -6.13 5.92 16.09
C THR A 107 -7.63 6.06 15.86
N MET A 108 -8.06 6.32 14.61
CA MET A 108 -9.48 6.38 14.24
C MET A 108 -10.21 5.04 14.45
N SER A 109 -9.47 3.95 14.37
CA SER A 109 -10.01 2.60 14.56
C SER A 109 -10.21 2.22 16.02
N GLY A 110 -9.74 3.06 16.95
CA GLY A 110 -9.81 2.82 18.40
C GLY A 110 -8.59 2.10 18.97
N ALA A 111 -7.47 2.09 18.27
CA ALA A 111 -6.21 1.56 18.80
C ALA A 111 -5.71 2.40 19.97
N SER A 112 -5.17 1.74 21.02
CA SER A 112 -4.49 2.45 22.10
C SER A 112 -3.13 2.99 21.64
N LEU A 113 -2.61 4.00 22.33
CA LEU A 113 -1.29 4.58 22.03
C LEU A 113 -0.18 3.51 22.04
N GLU A 114 -0.24 2.56 22.97
CA GLU A 114 0.73 1.46 23.05
C GLU A 114 0.66 0.56 21.80
N GLN A 115 -0.55 0.23 21.35
CA GLN A 115 -0.77 -0.59 20.16
C GLN A 115 -0.28 0.11 18.89
N VAL A 116 -0.52 1.42 18.81
CA VAL A 116 -0.03 2.29 17.74
C VAL A 116 1.50 2.25 17.71
N LEU A 117 2.18 2.49 18.83
CA LEU A 117 3.65 2.48 18.91
C LEU A 117 4.24 1.12 18.52
N LYS A 118 3.68 0.01 19.03
CA LYS A 118 4.09 -1.35 18.67
C LYS A 118 3.95 -1.61 17.17
N SER A 119 2.81 -1.20 16.60
CA SER A 119 2.52 -1.39 15.17
C SER A 119 3.48 -0.62 14.28
N ILE A 120 3.75 0.64 14.61
CA ILE A 120 4.68 1.53 13.88
C ILE A 120 6.09 0.96 13.89
N LEU A 121 6.56 0.50 15.06
CA LEU A 121 7.90 -0.07 15.21
C LEU A 121 8.08 -1.28 14.29
N PHE A 122 7.15 -2.23 14.38
CA PHE A 122 7.21 -3.43 13.56
C PHE A 122 7.04 -3.14 12.07
N PHE A 123 6.10 -2.26 11.72
CA PHE A 123 5.89 -1.82 10.34
C PHE A 123 7.15 -1.18 9.76
N SER A 124 7.83 -0.31 10.51
CA SER A 124 9.09 0.33 10.10
C SER A 124 10.18 -0.69 9.82
N CYS A 125 10.30 -1.74 10.65
CA CYS A 125 11.28 -2.80 10.45
C CYS A 125 11.07 -3.57 9.15
N ILE A 126 9.82 -3.74 8.70
CA ILE A 126 9.51 -4.56 7.52
C ILE A 126 9.18 -3.74 6.26
N ALA A 127 9.01 -2.42 6.36
CA ALA A 127 8.54 -1.57 5.27
C ALA A 127 9.41 -1.65 4.00
N GLY A 128 10.74 -1.77 4.15
CA GLY A 128 11.63 -1.98 3.01
C GLY A 128 11.56 -3.39 2.43
N LEU A 129 11.25 -4.40 3.26
CA LEU A 129 11.21 -5.80 2.84
C LEU A 129 9.96 -6.16 2.05
N VAL A 130 8.83 -5.48 2.30
CA VAL A 130 7.52 -5.85 1.71
C VAL A 130 7.32 -5.37 0.27
N GLY A 131 8.10 -4.39 -0.20
CA GLY A 131 7.94 -3.82 -1.55
C GLY A 131 8.12 -4.84 -2.68
N ARG A 132 9.16 -5.67 -2.62
CA ARG A 132 9.42 -6.71 -3.64
C ARG A 132 8.40 -7.86 -3.58
N PRO A 133 8.07 -8.44 -2.42
CA PRO A 133 6.95 -9.37 -2.27
C PRO A 133 5.62 -8.83 -2.81
N TYR A 134 5.31 -7.56 -2.53
CA TYR A 134 4.10 -6.92 -3.06
C TYR A 134 4.09 -6.89 -4.59
N GLY A 135 5.20 -6.52 -5.23
CA GLY A 135 5.31 -6.52 -6.70
C GLY A 135 5.05 -7.89 -7.32
N ILE A 136 5.58 -8.96 -6.71
CA ILE A 136 5.34 -10.35 -7.13
C ILE A 136 3.87 -10.72 -6.96
N TYR A 137 3.28 -10.42 -5.80
CA TYR A 137 1.87 -10.71 -5.51
C TYR A 137 0.91 -9.94 -6.44
N ARG A 138 1.17 -8.65 -6.67
CA ARG A 138 0.40 -7.83 -7.60
C ARG A 138 0.43 -8.41 -9.03
N HIS A 139 1.61 -8.82 -9.50
CA HIS A 139 1.73 -9.48 -10.79
C HIS A 139 0.91 -10.77 -10.83
N PHE A 140 0.97 -11.59 -9.77
CA PHE A 140 0.17 -12.80 -9.64
C PHE A 140 -1.34 -12.53 -9.75
N ILE A 141 -1.87 -11.53 -9.02
CA ILE A 141 -3.30 -11.18 -9.06
C ILE A 141 -3.72 -10.71 -10.46
N ARG A 142 -2.96 -9.78 -11.05
CA ARG A 142 -3.27 -9.24 -12.37
C ARG A 142 -3.27 -10.31 -13.46
N LYS A 143 -2.33 -11.26 -13.40
CA LYS A 143 -2.19 -12.34 -14.38
C LYS A 143 -3.22 -13.46 -14.18
N ASN A 144 -3.36 -13.98 -12.96
CA ASN A 144 -4.13 -15.21 -12.72
C ASN A 144 -5.60 -14.95 -12.41
N ILE A 145 -5.93 -13.84 -11.74
CA ILE A 145 -7.31 -13.52 -11.36
C ILE A 145 -7.98 -12.68 -12.45
N PHE A 146 -7.32 -11.61 -12.89
CA PHE A 146 -7.89 -10.66 -13.85
C PHE A 146 -7.52 -10.94 -15.31
N LYS A 147 -6.64 -11.91 -15.56
CA LYS A 147 -6.17 -12.30 -16.91
C LYS A 147 -5.70 -11.10 -17.75
N ILE A 148 -5.10 -10.11 -17.10
CA ILE A 148 -4.56 -8.93 -17.77
C ILE A 148 -3.23 -9.31 -18.40
N GLY A 149 -3.12 -9.16 -19.72
CA GLY A 149 -1.86 -9.35 -20.45
C GLY A 149 -0.79 -8.42 -19.91
N THR A 150 0.38 -8.97 -19.59
CA THR A 150 1.55 -8.20 -19.16
C THR A 150 2.01 -7.29 -20.29
N THR A 151 1.56 -6.05 -20.32
CA THR A 151 2.38 -4.98 -20.91
C THR A 151 3.42 -4.62 -19.86
N ALA A 152 4.61 -5.18 -20.06
CA ALA A 152 5.84 -4.64 -19.49
C ALA A 152 6.04 -3.20 -19.95
#